data_AF-A0AAD5GAR1-F1
#
_entry.id   AF-A0AAD5GAR1-F1
#
_cell.length_a   1.000
_cell.length_b   1.000
_cell.length_c   1.000
_cell.angle_alpha   90.00
_cell.angle_beta   90.00
_cell.angle_gamma   90.00
#
_symmetry.space_group_name_H-M   'P 1'
#
loop_
_entity.id
_entity.type
_entity.pdbx_description
1 polymer ?
#
loop_
_entity_poly.entity_id
_entity_poly.type
_entity_poly.pdbx_seq_one_letter_code
_entity_poly.pdbx_strand_id
1 'polypeptide(L)'
;MVIGDGVLTPVISVFSAVSGLELSMSKAHHEHAVIPITCIILVCLFALQHYGTHRVGFLFAPVVLLWLLCISGLGLYNIFYWNPHVYKALSPYYMYKFLKKTKKQGWMSLGGILLCITGSEAMFADLGHFSYAAIQIAFTFLVYPALILGYMGQAAYLSKNHQMADDISYYVSVPKSLRWPVLVIAILASVVGSQAIISGTFSIINQSQSLSCFPRVKVVHTSDKKHGQIYIPEINWILMILCIAVTIGFRDIKHMGNASG
;
A
#
# COMPACT_ATOMS: atom_id res chain seq x y z
N MET A 1 11.72 11.14 7.25
CA MET A 1 11.30 9.83 6.71
C MET A 1 9.79 9.74 6.72
N VAL A 2 9.14 9.57 7.89
CA VAL A 2 7.67 9.46 8.01
C VAL A 2 6.86 10.57 7.31
N ILE A 3 7.31 11.84 7.32
CA ILE A 3 6.63 12.93 6.59
C ILE A 3 6.71 12.73 5.06
N GLY A 4 7.83 12.20 4.56
CA GLY A 4 7.99 11.84 3.14
C GLY A 4 7.11 10.66 2.76
N ASP A 5 7.00 9.64 3.61
CA ASP A 5 6.06 8.53 3.43
C ASP A 5 4.60 9.02 3.47
N GLY A 6 4.33 10.01 4.34
CA GLY A 6 3.09 10.78 4.40
C GLY A 6 2.64 11.36 3.05
N VAL A 7 3.60 11.67 2.17
CA VAL A 7 3.34 12.18 0.81
C VAL A 7 3.34 11.06 -0.22
N LEU A 8 4.30 10.13 -0.18
CA LEU A 8 4.49 9.15 -1.26
C LEU A 8 3.55 7.95 -1.15
N THR A 9 3.31 7.43 0.06
CA THR A 9 2.52 6.21 0.27
C THR A 9 1.06 6.34 -0.17
N PRO A 10 0.33 7.44 0.13
CA PRO A 10 -1.04 7.62 -0.37
C PRO A 10 -1.11 7.62 -1.89
N VAL A 11 -0.14 8.25 -2.55
CA VAL A 11 -0.14 8.35 -4.01
C VAL A 11 0.15 7.00 -4.64
N ILE A 12 1.21 6.32 -4.19
CA ILE A 12 1.60 5.01 -4.73
C ILE A 12 0.49 3.98 -4.50
N SER A 13 -0.10 3.96 -3.31
CA SER A 13 -1.16 3.00 -2.97
C SER A 13 -2.41 3.21 -3.84
N VAL A 14 -2.90 4.46 -3.92
CA VAL A 14 -4.13 4.77 -4.66
C VAL A 14 -3.90 4.61 -6.15
N PHE A 15 -2.77 5.08 -6.68
CA PHE A 15 -2.43 4.89 -8.08
C PHE A 15 -2.33 3.41 -8.44
N SER A 16 -1.63 2.60 -7.64
CA SER A 16 -1.50 1.15 -7.85
C SER A 16 -2.86 0.44 -7.82
N ALA A 17 -3.75 0.82 -6.89
CA ALA A 17 -5.10 0.28 -6.83
C ALA A 17 -5.92 0.63 -8.09
N VAL A 18 -5.87 1.88 -8.54
CA VAL A 18 -6.60 2.37 -9.73
C VAL A 18 -6.01 1.82 -11.04
N SER A 19 -4.72 1.52 -11.09
CA SER A 19 -4.06 0.95 -12.28
C SER A 19 -4.65 -0.42 -12.69
N GLY A 20 -5.31 -1.12 -11.77
CA GLY A 20 -6.10 -2.31 -12.12
C GLY A 20 -7.28 -2.05 -13.06
N LEU A 21 -7.77 -0.80 -13.10
CA LEU A 21 -8.88 -0.39 -13.94
C LEU A 21 -8.47 -0.32 -15.41
N GLU A 22 -7.23 0.09 -15.70
CA GLU A 22 -6.67 0.11 -17.07
C GLU A 22 -6.72 -1.29 -17.68
N LEU A 23 -6.40 -2.30 -16.87
CA LEU A 23 -6.35 -3.70 -17.29
C LEU A 23 -7.74 -4.31 -17.56
N SER A 24 -8.81 -3.67 -17.08
CA SER A 24 -10.20 -4.07 -17.34
C SER A 24 -10.90 -3.20 -18.40
N MET A 25 -10.37 -2.02 -18.70
CA MET A 25 -10.92 -1.10 -19.71
C MET A 25 -10.21 -1.31 -21.07
N SER A 26 -10.88 -0.99 -22.18
CA SER A 26 -10.35 -1.22 -23.54
C SER A 26 -9.34 -0.12 -23.98
N LYS A 27 -8.38 -0.50 -24.85
CA LYS A 27 -7.15 0.20 -25.33
C LYS A 27 -7.25 1.64 -25.85
N ALA A 28 -8.43 2.26 -25.84
CA ALA A 28 -8.68 3.55 -26.50
C ALA A 28 -8.73 4.78 -25.57
N HIS A 29 -8.70 4.62 -24.24
CA HIS A 29 -8.76 5.73 -23.25
C HIS A 29 -7.72 5.60 -22.12
N HIS A 30 -6.66 4.82 -22.36
CA HIS A 30 -5.79 4.19 -21.35
C HIS A 30 -5.12 5.14 -20.35
N GLU A 31 -4.28 6.08 -20.77
CA GLU A 31 -3.49 6.89 -19.81
C GLU A 31 -4.25 8.11 -19.27
N HIS A 32 -5.27 8.59 -19.99
CA HIS A 32 -5.93 9.86 -19.64
C HIS A 32 -6.97 9.72 -18.53
N ALA A 33 -7.41 8.50 -18.20
CA ALA A 33 -8.45 8.27 -17.19
C ALA A 33 -7.91 7.96 -15.79
N VAL A 34 -6.75 7.29 -15.66
CA VAL A 34 -6.23 6.89 -14.34
C VAL A 34 -5.80 8.07 -13.50
N ILE A 35 -4.98 8.96 -14.06
CA ILE A 35 -4.50 10.15 -13.35
C ILE A 35 -5.65 10.97 -12.75
N PRO A 36 -6.72 11.37 -13.50
CA PRO A 36 -7.81 12.12 -12.91
C PRO A 36 -8.62 11.32 -11.89
N ILE A 37 -8.81 10.00 -12.09
CA ILE A 37 -9.50 9.16 -11.10
C ILE A 37 -8.71 9.09 -9.79
N THR A 38 -7.40 8.87 -9.87
CA THR A 38 -6.50 8.88 -8.70
C THR A 38 -6.53 10.23 -7.99
N CYS A 39 -6.48 11.34 -8.73
CA CYS A 39 -6.61 12.69 -8.16
C CYS A 39 -7.96 12.88 -7.46
N ILE A 40 -9.07 12.44 -8.04
CA ILE A 40 -10.40 12.52 -7.42
C ILE A 40 -10.44 11.71 -6.13
N ILE A 41 -9.91 10.48 -6.13
CA ILE A 41 -9.85 9.64 -4.93
C ILE A 41 -9.00 10.29 -3.84
N LEU A 42 -7.84 10.86 -4.20
CA LEU A 42 -6.98 11.58 -3.25
C LEU A 42 -7.69 12.82 -2.68
N VAL A 43 -8.33 13.64 -3.51
CA VAL A 43 -9.09 14.81 -3.05
C VAL A 43 -10.21 14.38 -2.10
N CYS A 44 -10.99 13.35 -2.46
CA CYS A 44 -12.02 12.80 -1.59
C CYS A 44 -11.43 12.28 -0.27
N LEU A 45 -10.30 11.58 -0.33
CA LEU A 45 -9.62 11.04 0.84
C LEU A 45 -9.16 12.15 1.79
N PHE A 46 -8.50 13.19 1.28
CA PHE A 46 -8.01 14.32 2.07
C PHE A 46 -9.16 15.21 2.56
N ALA A 47 -10.23 15.37 1.77
CA ALA A 47 -11.44 16.09 2.18
C ALA A 47 -12.15 15.37 3.33
N LEU A 48 -12.22 14.04 3.31
CA LEU A 48 -12.90 13.25 4.34
C LEU A 48 -12.11 13.14 5.66
N GLN A 49 -10.84 13.57 5.71
CA GLN A 49 -10.04 13.47 6.94
C GLN A 49 -10.63 14.25 8.12
N HIS A 50 -11.36 15.34 7.88
CA HIS A 50 -11.95 16.15 8.96
C HIS A 50 -13.08 15.45 9.73
N TYR A 51 -13.71 14.41 9.14
CA TYR A 51 -14.74 13.62 9.82
C TYR A 51 -14.17 12.67 10.90
N GLY A 52 -12.84 12.54 10.95
CA GLY A 52 -12.12 11.89 12.03
C GLY A 52 -12.12 10.36 12.00
N THR A 53 -11.01 9.80 12.46
CA THR A 53 -10.77 8.35 12.59
C THR A 53 -11.77 7.66 13.52
N HIS A 54 -12.42 8.41 14.44
CA HIS A 54 -13.36 7.87 15.42
C HIS A 54 -14.63 7.25 14.80
N ARG A 55 -15.19 7.88 13.75
CA ARG A 55 -16.41 7.39 13.10
C ARG A 55 -16.15 6.24 12.14
N VAL A 56 -14.93 6.18 11.57
CA VAL A 56 -14.61 5.31 10.42
C VAL A 56 -13.68 4.16 10.79
N GLY A 57 -12.99 4.22 11.94
CA GLY A 57 -12.02 3.20 12.37
C GLY A 57 -12.61 1.79 12.52
N PHE A 58 -13.90 1.67 12.85
CA PHE A 58 -14.58 0.36 12.90
C PHE A 58 -14.72 -0.28 11.51
N LEU A 59 -14.80 0.51 10.44
CA LEU A 59 -14.88 0.01 9.06
C LEU A 59 -13.51 -0.37 8.50
N PHE A 60 -12.41 0.08 9.11
CA PHE A 60 -11.06 -0.19 8.60
C PHE A 60 -10.63 -1.64 8.79
N ALA A 61 -10.86 -2.19 9.98
CA ALA A 61 -10.53 -3.58 10.29
C ALA A 61 -11.19 -4.59 9.32
N PRO A 62 -12.51 -4.55 9.06
CA PRO A 62 -13.13 -5.49 8.12
C PRO A 62 -12.67 -5.30 6.68
N VAL A 63 -12.40 -4.07 6.23
CA VAL A 63 -11.87 -3.82 4.88
C VAL A 63 -10.48 -4.43 4.71
N VAL A 64 -9.58 -4.22 5.67
CA VAL A 64 -8.23 -4.80 5.63
C VAL A 64 -8.27 -6.33 5.72
N LEU A 65 -9.12 -6.88 6.60
CA LEU A 65 -9.33 -8.33 6.68
C LEU A 65 -9.84 -8.91 5.37
N LEU A 66 -10.84 -8.28 4.76
CA LEU A 66 -11.38 -8.70 3.47
C LEU A 66 -10.31 -8.66 2.37
N TRP A 67 -9.48 -7.62 2.35
CA TRP A 67 -8.35 -7.53 1.43
C TRP A 67 -7.32 -8.65 1.65
N LEU A 68 -6.90 -8.89 2.89
CA LEU A 68 -5.94 -9.95 3.23
C LEU A 68 -6.47 -11.35 2.88
N LEU A 69 -7.75 -11.61 3.13
CA LEU A 69 -8.40 -12.85 2.73
C LEU A 69 -8.49 -12.98 1.21
N CYS A 70 -8.77 -11.87 0.51
CA CYS A 70 -8.86 -11.84 -0.94
C CYS A 70 -7.51 -12.17 -1.61
N ILE A 71 -6.42 -11.50 -1.20
CA ILE A 71 -5.07 -11.78 -1.72
C ILE A 71 -4.62 -13.21 -1.38
N SER A 72 -4.95 -13.70 -0.19
CA SER A 72 -4.60 -15.05 0.26
C SER A 72 -5.34 -16.11 -0.56
N GLY A 73 -6.64 -15.95 -0.78
CA GLY A 73 -7.46 -16.85 -1.58
C GLY A 73 -7.05 -16.88 -3.05
N LEU A 74 -6.77 -15.71 -3.65
CA LEU A 74 -6.25 -15.62 -5.02
C LEU A 74 -4.84 -16.19 -5.14
N GLY A 75 -4.00 -15.97 -4.13
CA GLY A 75 -2.68 -16.55 -4.03
C GLY A 75 -2.72 -18.07 -4.06
N LEU A 76 -3.58 -18.65 -3.21
CA LEU A 76 -3.80 -20.09 -3.13
C LEU A 76 -4.31 -20.68 -4.45
N TYR A 77 -5.31 -20.03 -5.06
CA TYR A 77 -5.84 -20.42 -6.37
C TYR A 77 -4.74 -20.44 -7.44
N ASN A 78 -3.91 -19.40 -7.50
CA ASN A 78 -2.84 -19.32 -8.49
C ASN A 78 -1.73 -20.34 -8.28
N ILE A 79 -1.40 -20.67 -7.02
CA ILE A 79 -0.43 -21.74 -6.70
C ILE A 79 -0.94 -23.08 -7.22
N PHE A 80 -2.20 -23.45 -6.93
CA PHE A 80 -2.75 -24.73 -7.37
C PHE A 80 -2.93 -24.83 -8.88
N TYR A 81 -3.40 -23.75 -9.52
CA TYR A 81 -3.73 -23.77 -10.94
C TYR A 81 -2.50 -23.66 -11.85
N TRP A 82 -1.54 -22.76 -11.54
CA TRP A 82 -0.43 -22.46 -12.44
C TRP A 82 0.85 -23.24 -12.11
N ASN A 83 1.23 -23.30 -10.84
CA ASN A 83 2.48 -23.94 -10.44
C ASN A 83 2.48 -24.38 -8.96
N PRO A 84 2.12 -25.64 -8.67
CA PRO A 84 2.10 -26.15 -7.30
C PRO A 84 3.49 -26.31 -6.70
N HIS A 85 4.57 -26.23 -7.50
CA HIS A 85 5.95 -26.35 -7.03
C HIS A 85 6.58 -25.01 -6.59
N VAL A 86 5.81 -23.90 -6.62
CA VAL A 86 6.32 -22.57 -6.28
C VAL A 86 6.79 -22.46 -4.82
N TYR A 87 6.29 -23.31 -3.91
CA TYR A 87 6.72 -23.35 -2.50
C TYR A 87 8.21 -23.65 -2.34
N LYS A 88 8.85 -24.29 -3.33
CA LYS A 88 10.30 -24.51 -3.33
C LYS A 88 11.07 -23.19 -3.28
N ALA A 89 10.49 -22.09 -3.76
CA ALA A 89 11.08 -20.76 -3.70
C ALA A 89 11.28 -20.22 -2.27
N LEU A 90 10.56 -20.77 -1.27
CA LEU A 90 10.78 -20.44 0.14
C LEU A 90 12.12 -20.96 0.67
N SER A 91 12.72 -21.96 0.01
CA SER A 91 14.01 -22.48 0.43
C SER A 91 15.14 -21.50 0.06
N PRO A 92 16.02 -21.12 1.01
CA PRO A 92 17.13 -20.19 0.78
C PRO A 92 18.11 -20.68 -0.30
N TYR A 93 18.11 -21.99 -0.59
CA TYR A 93 18.85 -22.57 -1.71
C TYR A 93 18.53 -21.92 -3.06
N TYR A 94 17.26 -21.61 -3.33
CA TYR A 94 16.85 -21.01 -4.61
C TYR A 94 17.26 -19.54 -4.69
N MET A 95 17.26 -18.81 -3.58
CA MET A 95 17.78 -17.45 -3.52
C MET A 95 19.29 -17.41 -3.83
N TYR A 96 20.07 -18.33 -3.25
CA TYR A 96 21.50 -18.45 -3.56
C TYR A 96 21.73 -18.78 -5.05
N LYS A 97 20.97 -19.75 -5.58
CA LYS A 97 21.05 -20.12 -7.00
C LYS A 97 20.67 -18.96 -7.93
N PHE A 98 19.67 -18.17 -7.56
CA PHE A 98 19.26 -16.97 -8.30
C PHE A 98 20.37 -15.91 -8.30
N LEU A 99 20.93 -15.57 -7.14
CA LEU A 99 22.02 -14.58 -7.03
C LEU A 99 23.26 -15.01 -7.82
N LYS A 100 23.62 -16.30 -7.77
CA LYS A 100 24.76 -16.84 -8.51
C LYS A 100 24.56 -16.75 -10.04
N LYS A 101 23.33 -16.94 -10.52
CA LYS A 101 23.00 -16.93 -11.95
C LYS A 101 22.87 -15.51 -12.50
N THR A 102 22.18 -14.63 -11.77
CA THR A 102 21.80 -13.28 -12.24
C THR A 102 22.85 -12.21 -11.91
N LYS A 103 23.83 -12.54 -11.03
CA LYS A 103 24.95 -11.67 -10.64
C LYS A 103 24.48 -10.23 -10.33
N LYS A 104 24.97 -9.22 -11.07
CA LYS A 104 24.70 -7.79 -10.83
C LYS A 104 23.21 -7.44 -10.94
N GLN A 105 22.48 -8.03 -11.88
CA GLN A 105 21.03 -7.82 -12.03
C GLN A 105 20.23 -8.43 -10.87
N GLY A 106 20.69 -9.56 -10.33
CA GLY A 106 20.05 -10.19 -9.17
C GLY A 106 20.19 -9.33 -7.92
N TRP A 107 21.36 -8.72 -7.75
CA TRP A 107 21.61 -7.74 -6.69
C TRP A 107 20.75 -6.48 -6.82
N MET A 108 20.57 -5.94 -8.04
CA MET A 108 19.68 -4.79 -8.26
C MET A 108 18.21 -5.14 -7.97
N SER A 109 17.77 -6.37 -8.27
CA SER A 109 16.40 -6.82 -8.03
C SER A 109 16.05 -6.90 -6.54
N LEU A 110 17.03 -7.11 -5.66
CA LEU A 110 16.84 -7.06 -4.20
C LEU A 110 16.45 -5.66 -3.72
N GLY A 111 16.80 -4.59 -4.43
CA GLY A 111 16.37 -3.22 -4.11
C GLY A 111 14.84 -3.08 -4.15
N GLY A 112 14.18 -3.68 -5.14
CA GLY A 112 12.71 -3.69 -5.22
C GLY A 112 12.04 -4.44 -4.07
N ILE A 113 12.73 -5.38 -3.41
CA ILE A 113 12.21 -6.06 -2.21
C ILE A 113 12.22 -5.11 -1.00
N LEU A 114 13.18 -4.18 -0.96
CA LEU A 114 13.28 -3.20 0.11
C LEU A 114 12.07 -2.26 0.12
N LEU A 115 11.52 -1.95 -1.06
CA LEU A 115 10.26 -1.22 -1.19
C LEU A 115 9.09 -1.93 -0.51
N CYS A 116 9.07 -3.27 -0.45
CA CYS A 116 8.02 -4.01 0.26
C CYS A 116 8.11 -3.90 1.79
N ILE A 117 9.24 -3.45 2.33
CA ILE A 117 9.44 -3.24 3.78
C ILE A 117 8.92 -1.86 4.20
N THR A 118 8.75 -0.93 3.24
CA THR A 118 8.16 0.38 3.49
C THR A 118 6.77 0.22 4.11
N GLY A 119 6.52 0.88 5.24
CA GLY A 119 5.32 0.69 6.07
C GLY A 119 5.56 -0.05 7.39
N SER A 120 6.66 -0.79 7.55
CA SER A 120 7.07 -1.32 8.87
C SER A 120 7.32 -0.18 9.87
N GLU A 121 7.79 0.96 9.39
CA GLU A 121 8.06 2.18 10.16
C GLU A 121 6.80 2.80 10.76
N ALA A 122 5.69 2.75 10.01
CA ALA A 122 4.39 3.20 10.52
C ALA A 122 3.89 2.28 11.65
N MET A 123 4.13 0.97 11.53
CA MET A 123 3.85 0.01 12.60
C MET A 123 4.66 0.31 13.87
N PHE A 124 5.92 0.76 13.73
CA PHE A 124 6.74 1.19 14.86
C PHE A 124 6.25 2.50 15.49
N ALA A 125 5.79 3.47 14.68
CA ALA A 125 5.21 4.71 15.19
C ALA A 125 3.94 4.47 16.03
N ASP A 126 3.17 3.43 15.71
CA ASP A 126 1.92 3.05 16.40
C ASP A 126 2.11 2.19 17.67
N LEU A 127 3.35 1.80 18.03
CA LEU A 127 3.64 1.12 19.30
C LEU A 127 3.24 1.94 20.54
N GLY A 128 3.08 3.26 20.41
CA GLY A 128 2.56 4.12 21.47
C GLY A 128 1.06 3.95 21.75
N HIS A 129 0.30 3.34 20.84
CA HIS A 129 -1.16 3.21 20.93
C HIS A 129 -1.66 1.78 21.16
N PHE A 130 -0.89 0.77 20.78
CA PHE A 130 -1.27 -0.64 20.84
C PHE A 130 -0.27 -1.48 21.64
N SER A 131 -0.74 -2.59 22.21
CA SER A 131 0.14 -3.52 22.92
C SER A 131 1.04 -4.28 21.94
N TYR A 132 2.30 -4.46 22.32
CA TYR A 132 3.29 -5.19 21.53
C TYR A 132 2.79 -6.59 21.12
N ALA A 133 2.18 -7.33 22.06
CA ALA A 133 1.66 -8.67 21.80
C ALA A 133 0.54 -8.69 20.75
N ALA A 134 -0.35 -7.69 20.72
CA ALA A 134 -1.44 -7.62 19.75
C ALA A 134 -0.90 -7.42 18.32
N ILE A 135 0.09 -6.54 18.16
CA ILE A 135 0.76 -6.30 16.86
C ILE A 135 1.45 -7.58 16.39
N GLN A 136 2.20 -8.25 17.27
CA GLN A 136 2.93 -9.45 16.91
C GLN A 136 1.99 -10.59 16.48
N ILE A 137 0.90 -10.82 17.20
CA ILE A 137 -0.08 -11.86 16.84
C ILE A 137 -0.74 -11.54 15.50
N ALA A 138 -1.21 -10.30 15.30
CA ALA A 138 -1.84 -9.90 14.05
C ALA A 138 -0.87 -10.03 12.85
N PHE A 139 0.38 -9.60 13.03
CA PHE A 139 1.37 -9.68 11.97
C PHE A 139 1.74 -11.13 11.63
N THR A 140 2.05 -11.95 12.63
CA THR A 140 2.52 -13.33 12.43
C THR A 140 1.43 -14.27 11.92
N PHE A 141 0.19 -14.17 12.42
CA PHE A 141 -0.86 -15.12 12.08
C PHE A 141 -1.75 -14.69 10.91
N LEU A 142 -1.80 -13.40 10.60
CA LEU A 142 -2.72 -12.89 9.57
C LEU A 142 -1.98 -12.22 8.41
N VAL A 143 -1.19 -11.19 8.68
CA VAL A 143 -0.56 -10.37 7.63
C VAL A 143 0.53 -11.15 6.90
N TYR A 144 1.47 -11.74 7.64
CA TYR A 144 2.60 -12.47 7.09
C TYR A 144 2.20 -13.64 6.17
N PRO A 145 1.32 -14.58 6.59
CA PRO A 145 0.91 -15.67 5.71
C PRO A 145 0.12 -15.19 4.48
N ALA A 146 -0.74 -14.18 4.62
CA ALA A 146 -1.50 -13.62 3.50
C ALA A 146 -0.57 -13.00 2.43
N LEU A 147 0.46 -12.26 2.85
CA LEU A 147 1.45 -11.68 1.94
C LEU A 147 2.28 -12.76 1.24
N ILE A 148 2.74 -13.78 1.96
CA ILE A 148 3.48 -14.90 1.35
C ILE A 148 2.64 -15.58 0.28
N LEU A 149 1.38 -15.90 0.58
CA LEU A 149 0.48 -16.53 -0.38
C LEU A 149 0.22 -15.64 -1.60
N GLY A 150 0.03 -14.33 -1.39
CA GLY A 150 -0.13 -13.36 -2.48
C GLY A 150 1.07 -13.32 -3.43
N TYR A 151 2.28 -13.14 -2.89
CA TYR A 151 3.51 -13.11 -3.70
C TYR A 151 3.82 -14.45 -4.37
N MET A 152 3.63 -15.57 -3.67
CA MET A 152 3.80 -16.90 -4.25
C MET A 152 2.79 -17.14 -5.39
N GLY A 153 1.55 -16.72 -5.24
CA GLY A 153 0.54 -16.81 -6.29
C GLY A 153 0.89 -15.98 -7.53
N GLN A 154 1.37 -14.75 -7.35
CA GLN A 154 1.89 -13.94 -8.45
C GLN A 154 3.08 -14.62 -9.13
N ALA A 155 4.05 -15.13 -8.36
CA ALA A 155 5.21 -15.83 -8.91
C ALA A 155 4.81 -17.10 -9.68
N ALA A 156 3.79 -17.83 -9.21
CA ALA A 156 3.25 -19.01 -9.88
C ALA A 156 2.66 -18.63 -11.25
N TYR A 157 1.89 -17.54 -11.31
CA TYR A 157 1.33 -17.01 -12.56
C TYR A 157 2.42 -16.58 -13.54
N LEU A 158 3.40 -15.78 -13.08
CA LEU A 158 4.51 -15.30 -13.92
C LEU A 158 5.36 -16.46 -14.46
N SER A 159 5.51 -17.55 -13.71
CA SER A 159 6.29 -18.72 -14.15
C SER A 159 5.74 -19.40 -15.41
N LYS A 160 4.47 -19.17 -15.74
CA LYS A 160 3.82 -19.71 -16.95
C LYS A 160 3.59 -18.63 -18.01
N ASN A 161 3.44 -17.37 -17.61
CA ASN A 161 3.10 -16.25 -18.50
C ASN A 161 4.24 -15.23 -18.63
N HIS A 162 5.40 -15.67 -19.15
CA HIS A 162 6.60 -14.83 -19.28
C HIS A 162 6.44 -13.61 -20.21
N GLN A 163 5.51 -13.64 -21.16
CA GLN A 163 5.29 -12.56 -22.14
C GLN A 163 4.51 -11.36 -21.58
N MET A 164 3.86 -11.49 -20.41
CA MET A 164 3.15 -10.40 -19.74
C MET A 164 4.01 -9.70 -18.68
N ALA A 165 5.33 -9.89 -18.71
CA ALA A 165 6.24 -9.32 -17.72
C ALA A 165 6.34 -7.79 -17.77
N ASP A 166 5.94 -7.15 -18.87
CA ASP A 166 5.92 -5.68 -18.97
C ASP A 166 4.75 -5.05 -18.21
N ASP A 167 3.60 -5.74 -18.17
CA ASP A 167 2.41 -5.41 -17.37
C ASP A 167 2.52 -6.03 -15.98
N ILE A 168 3.45 -5.52 -15.14
CA ILE A 168 3.69 -5.96 -13.75
C ILE A 168 2.52 -5.53 -12.84
N SER A 169 1.32 -6.00 -13.13
CA SER A 169 0.11 -5.65 -12.39
C SER A 169 -0.49 -6.90 -11.76
N TYR A 170 -0.71 -6.86 -10.44
CA TYR A 170 -1.36 -7.93 -9.67
C TYR A 170 -2.66 -8.41 -10.35
N TYR A 171 -3.39 -7.49 -10.96
CA TYR A 171 -4.67 -7.72 -11.63
C TYR A 171 -4.58 -8.64 -12.86
N VAL A 172 -3.41 -8.79 -13.48
CA VAL A 172 -3.19 -9.74 -14.57
C VAL A 172 -3.39 -11.18 -14.08
N SER A 173 -2.94 -11.46 -12.85
CA SER A 173 -3.03 -12.79 -12.22
C SER A 173 -4.44 -13.13 -11.71
N VAL A 174 -5.40 -12.19 -11.78
CA VAL A 174 -6.75 -12.36 -11.27
C VAL A 174 -7.70 -12.83 -12.38
N PRO A 175 -8.55 -13.86 -12.13
CA PRO A 175 -9.56 -14.31 -13.08
C PRO A 175 -10.51 -13.18 -13.50
N LYS A 176 -10.86 -13.12 -14.79
CA LYS A 176 -11.69 -12.04 -15.37
C LYS A 176 -12.98 -11.76 -14.58
N SER A 177 -13.65 -12.82 -14.09
CA SER A 177 -14.91 -12.70 -13.33
C SER A 177 -14.74 -12.08 -11.94
N LEU A 178 -13.54 -12.17 -11.34
CA LEU A 178 -13.26 -11.66 -9.99
C LEU A 178 -12.52 -10.31 -9.99
N ARG A 179 -12.05 -9.82 -11.14
CA ARG A 179 -11.28 -8.57 -11.22
C ARG A 179 -12.02 -7.36 -10.65
N TRP A 180 -13.29 -7.18 -11.00
CA TRP A 180 -14.10 -6.04 -10.54
C TRP A 180 -14.27 -6.03 -9.02
N PRO A 181 -14.73 -7.13 -8.37
CA PRO A 181 -14.78 -7.21 -6.91
C PRO A 181 -13.43 -6.92 -6.26
N VAL A 182 -12.36 -7.52 -6.76
CA VAL A 182 -11.00 -7.38 -6.20
C VAL A 182 -10.50 -5.94 -6.31
N LEU A 183 -10.79 -5.27 -7.43
CA LEU A 183 -10.44 -3.87 -7.67
C LEU A 183 -11.14 -2.94 -6.68
N VAL A 184 -12.44 -3.14 -6.42
CA VAL A 184 -13.17 -2.34 -5.42
C VAL A 184 -12.55 -2.53 -4.04
N ILE A 185 -12.27 -3.78 -3.64
CA ILE A 185 -11.65 -4.08 -2.35
C ILE A 185 -10.24 -3.46 -2.27
N ALA A 186 -9.45 -3.50 -3.35
CA ALA A 186 -8.12 -2.91 -3.40
C ALA A 186 -8.14 -1.39 -3.24
N ILE A 187 -9.08 -0.70 -3.90
CA ILE A 187 -9.25 0.76 -3.75
C ILE A 187 -9.64 1.09 -2.30
N LEU A 188 -10.58 0.36 -1.72
CA LEU A 188 -10.98 0.55 -0.33
C LEU A 188 -9.81 0.31 0.63
N ALA A 189 -9.06 -0.78 0.46
CA ALA A 189 -7.88 -1.09 1.27
C ALA A 189 -6.79 -0.03 1.14
N SER A 190 -6.56 0.49 -0.08
CA SER A 190 -5.63 1.59 -0.33
C SER A 190 -6.03 2.88 0.39
N VAL A 191 -7.33 3.22 0.38
CA VAL A 191 -7.85 4.39 1.11
C VAL A 191 -7.61 4.23 2.61
N VAL A 192 -7.87 3.03 3.16
CA VAL A 192 -7.62 2.73 4.58
C VAL A 192 -6.14 2.82 4.93
N GLY A 193 -5.25 2.23 4.13
CA GLY A 193 -3.80 2.29 4.35
C GLY A 193 -3.26 3.72 4.28
N SER A 194 -3.73 4.51 3.31
CA SER A 194 -3.37 5.92 3.17
C SER A 194 -3.80 6.74 4.38
N GLN A 195 -4.99 6.47 4.92
CA GLN A 195 -5.52 7.15 6.11
C GLN A 195 -4.64 6.89 7.36
N ALA A 196 -4.16 5.65 7.53
CA ALA A 196 -3.29 5.29 8.65
C ALA A 196 -1.97 6.09 8.62
N ILE A 197 -1.34 6.20 7.44
CA ILE A 197 -0.10 6.97 7.25
C ILE A 197 -0.31 8.47 7.46
N ILE A 198 -1.41 9.03 6.97
CA ILE A 198 -1.75 10.45 7.19
C ILE A 198 -1.94 10.72 8.69
N SER A 199 -2.65 9.84 9.39
CA SER A 199 -2.83 9.95 10.85
C SER A 199 -1.50 9.85 11.60
N GLY A 200 -0.64 8.89 11.22
CA GLY A 200 0.71 8.76 11.78
C GLY A 200 1.55 10.03 11.57
N THR A 201 1.42 10.65 10.40
CA THR A 201 2.09 11.94 10.09
C THR A 201 1.63 13.05 11.02
N PHE A 202 0.32 13.17 11.30
CA PHE A 202 -0.20 14.14 12.26
C PHE A 202 0.31 13.90 13.69
N SER A 203 0.39 12.63 14.12
CA SER A 203 0.95 12.27 15.43
C SER A 203 2.42 12.67 15.58
N ILE A 204 3.25 12.40 14.57
CA ILE A 204 4.68 12.76 14.57
C ILE A 204 4.87 14.29 14.57
N ILE A 205 4.05 15.03 13.83
CA ILE A 205 4.12 16.50 13.82
C ILE A 205 3.75 17.05 15.20
N ASN A 206 2.69 16.54 15.83
CA ASN A 206 2.30 16.96 17.17
C ASN A 206 3.40 16.66 18.22
N GLN A 207 4.03 15.49 18.14
CA GLN A 207 5.20 15.17 18.99
C GLN A 207 6.36 16.12 18.72
N SER A 208 6.65 16.44 17.46
CA SER A 208 7.72 17.38 17.07
C SER A 208 7.46 18.80 17.58
N GLN A 209 6.20 19.22 17.65
CA GLN A 209 5.81 20.50 18.26
C GLN A 209 6.06 20.52 19.77
N SER A 210 5.77 19.43 20.49
CA SER A 210 6.08 19.35 21.92
C SER A 210 7.58 19.45 22.21
N LEU A 211 8.42 19.03 21.26
CA LEU A 211 9.87 19.15 21.32
C LEU A 211 10.40 20.51 20.81
N SER A 212 9.51 21.46 20.47
CA SER A 212 9.86 22.76 19.86
C SER A 212 10.63 22.68 18.54
N CYS A 213 10.62 21.53 17.87
CA CYS A 213 11.30 21.30 16.59
C CYS A 213 10.43 21.68 15.37
N PHE A 214 9.16 22.04 15.58
CA PHE A 214 8.23 22.39 14.51
C PHE A 214 7.39 23.62 14.89
N PRO A 215 7.09 24.55 13.95
CA PRO A 215 6.28 25.72 14.23
C PRO A 215 4.88 25.37 14.76
N ARG A 216 4.28 26.30 15.51
CA ARG A 216 2.95 26.11 16.12
C ARG A 216 1.85 26.08 15.05
N VAL A 217 1.54 24.90 14.54
CA VAL A 217 0.34 24.58 13.76
C VAL A 217 -0.86 24.29 14.68
N LYS A 218 -2.06 24.62 14.20
CA LYS A 218 -3.33 24.42 14.94
C LYS A 218 -3.66 22.92 15.01
N VAL A 219 -3.56 22.36 16.21
CA VAL A 219 -3.96 20.98 16.50
C VAL A 219 -5.45 20.95 16.89
N VAL A 220 -6.25 20.18 16.15
CA VAL A 220 -7.64 19.90 16.49
C VAL A 220 -7.72 18.46 16.97
N HIS A 221 -8.08 18.27 18.23
CA HIS A 221 -8.33 16.92 18.75
C HIS A 221 -9.69 16.44 18.26
N THR A 222 -9.70 15.33 17.53
CA THR A 222 -10.93 14.80 16.90
C THR A 222 -11.75 13.94 17.87
N SER A 223 -11.25 13.70 19.08
CA SER A 223 -11.96 12.98 20.15
C SER A 223 -11.55 13.49 21.53
N ASP A 224 -12.54 13.82 22.37
CA ASP A 224 -12.33 14.24 23.78
C ASP A 224 -11.82 13.11 24.69
N LYS A 225 -11.89 11.84 24.24
CA LYS A 225 -11.58 10.65 25.08
C LYS A 225 -10.29 9.91 24.72
N LYS A 226 -9.66 10.20 23.58
CA LYS A 226 -8.43 9.52 23.10
C LYS A 226 -7.42 10.54 22.58
N HIS A 227 -6.34 10.77 23.33
CA HIS A 227 -5.24 11.69 22.98
C HIS A 227 -4.53 11.37 21.65
N GLY A 228 -4.73 10.19 21.06
CA GLY A 228 -4.10 9.76 19.80
C GLY A 228 -4.81 10.16 18.51
N GLN A 229 -5.97 10.83 18.58
CA GLN A 229 -6.72 11.24 17.38
C GLN A 229 -6.55 12.74 17.15
N ILE A 230 -5.58 13.07 16.31
CA ILE A 230 -5.08 14.41 16.06
C ILE A 230 -5.36 14.75 14.59
N TYR A 231 -6.11 15.82 14.34
CA TYR A 231 -6.30 16.38 13.02
C TYR A 231 -5.60 17.74 12.93
N ILE A 232 -4.73 17.91 11.93
CA ILE A 232 -4.03 19.17 11.68
C ILE A 232 -4.44 19.67 10.29
N PRO A 233 -5.39 20.63 10.19
CA PRO A 233 -5.95 21.06 8.92
C PRO A 233 -4.89 21.56 7.93
N GLU A 234 -3.93 22.35 8.40
CA GLU A 234 -2.88 22.93 7.54
C GLU A 234 -2.01 21.85 6.89
N ILE A 235 -1.59 20.86 7.67
CA ILE A 235 -0.78 19.75 7.17
C ILE A 235 -1.59 18.90 6.20
N ASN A 236 -2.88 18.67 6.48
CA ASN A 236 -3.75 17.92 5.57
C ASN A 236 -3.79 18.54 4.17
N TRP A 237 -3.95 19.86 4.07
CA TRP A 237 -3.96 20.57 2.78
C TRP A 237 -2.60 20.55 2.10
N ILE A 238 -1.51 20.71 2.85
CA ILE A 238 -0.14 20.62 2.31
C ILE A 238 0.13 19.22 1.74
N LEU A 239 -0.19 18.17 2.50
CA LEU A 239 -0.05 16.77 2.06
C LEU A 239 -0.91 16.50 0.82
N MET A 240 -2.14 17.01 0.77
CA MET A 240 -3.00 16.85 -0.41
C MET A 240 -2.37 17.47 -1.66
N ILE A 241 -1.88 18.72 -1.57
CA ILE A 241 -1.24 19.41 -2.71
C ILE A 241 -0.01 18.65 -3.17
N LEU A 242 0.84 18.19 -2.24
CA LEU A 242 2.04 17.42 -2.56
C LEU A 242 1.70 16.08 -3.21
N CYS A 243 0.69 15.36 -2.69
CA CYS A 243 0.20 14.12 -3.29
C CYS A 243 -0.27 14.31 -4.73
N ILE A 244 -1.06 15.35 -4.99
CA ILE A 244 -1.55 15.68 -6.33
C ILE A 244 -0.37 16.06 -7.25
N ALA A 245 0.56 16.88 -6.77
CA ALA A 245 1.73 17.28 -7.54
C ALA A 245 2.60 16.07 -7.94
N VAL A 246 2.81 15.12 -7.02
CA VAL A 246 3.53 13.87 -7.30
C VAL A 246 2.76 13.02 -8.32
N THR A 247 1.44 12.88 -8.17
CA THR A 247 0.59 12.12 -9.12
C THR A 247 0.73 12.67 -10.55
N ILE A 248 0.60 13.99 -10.71
CA ILE A 248 0.62 14.65 -12.02
C ILE A 248 2.04 14.70 -12.60
N GLY A 249 3.05 14.84 -11.74
CA GLY A 249 4.45 14.98 -12.12
C GLY A 249 5.09 13.66 -12.59
N PHE A 250 4.83 12.56 -11.88
CA PHE A 250 5.47 11.27 -12.20
C PHE A 250 4.72 10.45 -13.25
N ARG A 251 3.37 10.48 -13.24
CA ARG A 251 2.47 9.77 -14.18
C ARG A 251 2.68 8.25 -14.33
N ASP A 252 3.67 7.65 -13.66
CA ASP A 252 4.07 6.25 -13.79
C ASP A 252 4.48 5.67 -12.43
N ILE A 253 3.94 4.48 -12.12
CA ILE A 253 4.16 3.74 -10.86
C ILE A 253 5.63 3.37 -10.66
N LYS A 254 6.35 3.02 -11.74
CA LYS A 254 7.76 2.60 -11.66
C LYS A 254 8.64 3.78 -11.27
N HIS A 255 8.36 4.96 -11.82
CA HIS A 255 9.08 6.18 -11.46
C HIS A 255 8.74 6.66 -10.06
N MET A 256 7.48 6.52 -9.62
CA MET A 256 7.09 6.82 -8.24
C MET A 256 7.70 5.85 -7.22
N GLY A 257 7.72 4.55 -7.53
CA GLY A 257 8.30 3.51 -6.68
C GLY A 257 9.79 3.75 -6.42
N ASN A 258 10.54 4.10 -7.45
CA ASN A 258 11.95 4.47 -7.31
C ASN A 258 12.17 5.77 -6.51
N ALA A 259 11.20 6.69 -6.49
CA ALA A 259 11.30 7.91 -5.69
C ALA A 259 11.04 7.67 -4.19
N SER A 260 10.30 6.60 -3.86
CA SER A 260 10.04 6.17 -2.48
C SER A 260 11.13 5.30 -1.86
N GLY A 261 12.06 4.75 -2.64
CA GLY A 261 13.16 3.92 -2.11
C GLY A 261 14.04 3.25 -3.17
#